data_AF-A0A8C8S3B1-F1
#
_entry.id   AF-A0A8C8S3B1-F1
#
_cell.length_a   1.000
_cell.length_b   1.000
_cell.length_c   1.000
_cell.angle_alpha   90.00
_cell.angle_beta   90.00
_cell.angle_gamma   90.00
#
_symmetry.space_group_name_H-M   'P 1'
#
loop_
_entity.id
_entity.type
_entity.pdbx_description
1 polymer ?
#
loop_
_entity_poly.entity_id
_entity_poly.type
_entity_poly.pdbx_seq_one_letter_code
_entity_poly.pdbx_strand_id
1 'polypeptide(L)' 'LALGVLTQTLGSWQRPVAYLSRQLDTVAKGWPPCLRAIAAAAALTGEADKLTFGQSLVILVARSPAIVQ' A
#
# COMPACT_ATOMS: atom_id res chain seq x y z
N LEU A 1 -3.35 5.29 9.33
CA LEU A 1 -1.96 4.92 8.98
C LEU A 1 -2.05 3.97 7.79
N ALA A 2 -1.23 4.15 6.76
CA ALA A 2 -1.06 3.16 5.69
C ALA A 2 0.05 2.19 6.10
N LEU A 3 -0.22 0.92 5.96
CA LEU A 3 0.75 -0.16 6.13
C LEU A 3 0.68 -1.03 4.89
N GLY A 4 1.84 -1.46 4.39
CA GLY A 4 1.94 -2.34 3.24
C GLY A 4 3.23 -3.11 3.25
N VAL A 5 3.25 -4.19 2.47
CA VAL A 5 4.44 -5.00 2.24
C VAL A 5 4.73 -4.97 0.77
N LEU A 6 5.96 -4.59 0.42
CA LEU A 6 6.48 -4.71 -0.92
C LEU A 6 7.03 -6.13 -1.07
N THR A 7 6.47 -6.89 -2.01
CA THR A 7 6.94 -8.23 -2.34
C THR A 7 7.49 -8.25 -3.76
N GLN A 8 8.42 -9.17 -4.02
CA GLN A 8 8.98 -9.44 -5.33
C GLN A 8 8.86 -10.93 -5.62
N THR A 9 8.43 -11.26 -6.85
CA THR A 9 8.32 -12.64 -7.29
C THR A 9 9.70 -13.23 -7.53
N LEU A 10 10.02 -14.30 -6.82
CA LEU A 10 11.22 -15.11 -7.00
C LEU A 10 10.78 -16.54 -7.36
N GLY A 11 10.71 -16.83 -8.65
CA GLY A 11 10.15 -18.09 -9.15
C GLY A 11 8.63 -18.17 -8.87
N SER A 12 8.20 -19.20 -8.15
CA SER A 12 6.80 -19.37 -7.70
C SER A 12 6.51 -18.73 -6.34
N TRP A 13 7.49 -18.09 -5.70
CA TRP A 13 7.36 -17.53 -4.35
C TRP A 13 7.35 -16.01 -4.34
N GLN A 14 6.49 -15.39 -3.52
CA GLN A 14 6.50 -13.95 -3.26
C GLN A 14 7.41 -13.65 -2.06
N ARG A 15 8.58 -13.08 -2.31
CA ARG A 15 9.53 -12.69 -1.26
C ARG A 15 9.24 -11.25 -0.80
N PRO A 16 9.01 -11.00 0.50
CA PRO A 16 8.94 -9.63 1.00
C PRO A 16 10.32 -8.97 0.89
N VAL A 17 10.36 -7.79 0.28
CA VAL A 17 11.56 -6.97 0.07
C VAL A 17 11.60 -5.82 1.07
N ALA A 18 10.44 -5.23 1.37
CA ALA A 18 10.35 -4.13 2.32
C ALA A 18 8.97 -4.07 2.99
N TYR A 19 8.96 -3.61 4.23
CA TYR A 19 7.74 -3.22 4.93
C TYR A 19 7.62 -1.70 4.85
N LEU A 20 6.51 -1.22 4.33
CA LEU A 20 6.26 0.19 4.10
C LEU A 20 5.19 0.67 5.07
N SER A 21 5.46 1.80 5.71
CA SER A 21 4.48 2.49 6.54
C SER A 21 4.52 3.98 6.23
N ARG A 22 3.34 4.58 6.07
CA ARG A 22 3.20 6.02 5.87
C ARG A 22 1.96 6.52 6.59
N GLN A 23 2.06 7.71 7.17
CA GLN A 23 0.89 8.36 7.73
C GLN A 23 0.08 8.99 6.59
N LEU A 24 -1.22 8.66 6.52
CA LEU A 24 -2.12 9.37 5.62
C LEU A 24 -2.28 10.81 6.10
N ASP A 25 -2.43 11.72 5.14
CA ASP A 25 -2.83 13.10 5.38
C ASP A 25 -4.10 13.17 6.22
N THR A 26 -4.19 14.20 7.05
CA THR A 26 -5.35 14.45 7.93
C THR A 26 -6.67 14.52 7.15
N VAL A 27 -6.63 15.05 5.92
CA VAL A 27 -7.78 15.10 5.01
C VAL A 27 -8.19 13.69 4.55
N ALA A 28 -7.24 12.86 4.14
CA ALA A 28 -7.50 11.50 3.67
C ALA A 28 -8.00 10.57 4.80
N LYS A 29 -7.69 10.88 6.07
CA LYS A 29 -8.27 10.15 7.22
C LYS A 29 -9.78 10.33 7.33
N GLY A 30 -10.32 11.47 6.88
CA GLY A 30 -11.76 11.76 6.87
C GLY A 30 -12.52 11.23 5.64
N TRP A 31 -11.82 10.61 4.69
CA TRP A 31 -12.44 10.08 3.47
C TRP A 31 -13.20 8.75 3.72
N PRO A 32 -14.20 8.43 2.87
CA PRO A 32 -14.85 7.12 2.90
C PRO A 32 -13.84 5.99 2.69
N PRO A 33 -14.11 4.78 3.22
CA PRO A 33 -13.13 3.70 3.34
C PRO A 33 -12.49 3.30 2.01
N CYS A 34 -13.26 3.30 0.92
CA CYS A 34 -12.76 2.99 -0.43
C CYS A 34 -11.74 4.03 -0.91
N LEU A 35 -12.03 5.32 -0.74
CA LEU A 35 -11.12 6.40 -1.13
C LEU A 35 -9.89 6.44 -0.21
N ARG A 36 -10.07 6.16 1.08
CA ARG A 36 -8.96 6.06 2.03
C ARG A 36 -8.01 4.92 1.68
N ALA A 37 -8.51 3.80 1.16
CA ALA A 37 -7.69 2.70 0.67
C ALA A 37 -6.87 3.11 -0.58
N ILE A 38 -7.46 3.89 -1.49
CA ILE A 38 -6.76 4.43 -2.67
C ILE A 38 -5.68 5.43 -2.24
N ALA A 39 -5.99 6.33 -1.30
CA ALA A 39 -5.03 7.28 -0.75
C ALA A 39 -3.86 6.56 -0.05
N ALA A 40 -4.16 5.50 0.70
CA ALA A 40 -3.15 4.66 1.33
C ALA A 40 -2.26 3.98 0.29
N ALA A 41 -2.85 3.42 -0.78
CA ALA A 41 -2.13 2.80 -1.88
C ALA A 41 -1.17 3.81 -2.54
N ALA A 42 -1.67 4.98 -2.95
CA ALA A 42 -0.85 6.02 -3.58
C ALA A 42 0.31 6.48 -2.68
N ALA A 43 0.07 6.66 -1.37
CA ALA A 43 1.10 7.03 -0.41
C ALA A 43 2.19 5.95 -0.29
N LEU A 44 1.82 4.66 -0.31
CA LEU A 44 2.77 3.55 -0.28
C LEU A 44 3.51 3.38 -1.62
N THR A 45 2.86 3.67 -2.74
CA THR A 45 3.50 3.64 -4.08
C THR A 45 4.63 4.64 -4.16
N GLY A 46 4.46 5.85 -3.63
CA GLY A 46 5.55 6.84 -3.62
C GLY A 46 6.78 6.40 -2.81
N GLU A 47 6.61 5.57 -1.77
CA GLU A 47 7.73 4.98 -1.05
C GLU A 47 8.30 3.74 -1.75
N ALA A 48 7.43 2.92 -2.36
CA ALA A 48 7.84 1.77 -3.15
C ALA A 48 8.63 2.20 -4.39
N ASP A 49 8.25 3.27 -5.07
CA ASP A 49 8.89 3.81 -6.27
C ASP A 49 10.36 4.19 -6.03
N LYS A 50 10.67 4.75 -4.86
CA LYS A 50 12.05 5.03 -4.44
C LYS A 50 12.89 3.76 -4.30
N LEU A 51 12.27 2.65 -3.89
CA LEU A 51 12.93 1.36 -3.70
C LEU A 51 13.02 0.56 -5.01
N THR A 52 12.02 0.70 -5.89
CA THR A 52 11.95 0.01 -7.17
C THR A 52 12.50 0.83 -8.33
N PHE A 53 12.95 2.06 -8.08
CA PHE A 53 13.53 2.98 -9.07
C PHE A 53 12.66 3.12 -10.34
N GLY A 54 11.35 3.30 -10.16
CA GLY A 54 10.40 3.47 -11.26
C GLY A 54 10.03 2.20 -12.03
N GLN A 55 10.35 1.00 -11.49
CA GLN A 55 9.89 -0.25 -12.08
C GLN A 55 8.36 -0.43 -11.95
N SER A 56 7.77 -1.17 -12.90
CA SER A 56 6.35 -1.51 -12.89
C SER A 56 5.97 -2.28 -11.61
N LEU A 57 5.02 -1.73 -10.87
CA LEU A 57 4.54 -2.27 -9.60
C LEU A 57 3.07 -2.65 -9.71
N VAL A 58 2.72 -3.84 -9.22
CA VAL A 58 1.34 -4.27 -9.06
C VAL A 58 0.91 -3.98 -7.63
N ILE A 59 -0.05 -3.07 -7.46
CA ILE A 59 -0.55 -2.70 -6.14
C ILE A 59 -1.78 -3.55 -5.84
N LEU A 60 -1.67 -4.39 -4.83
CA LEU A 60 -2.80 -5.13 -4.26
C LEU A 60 -3.33 -4.35 -3.07
N VAL A 61 -4.43 -3.65 -3.27
CA VAL A 61 -5.12 -2.96 -2.18
C VAL A 61 -6.20 -3.86 -1.61
N ALA A 62 -6.04 -4.25 -0.34
CA ALA A 62 -7.11 -4.89 0.40
C ALA A 62 -8.20 -3.83 0.61
N ARG A 63 -9.33 -3.98 -0.07
CA ARG A 63 -10.56 -3.30 0.31
C ARG A 63 -10.93 -3.87 1.67
N SER A 64 -10.62 -3.15 2.74
CA SER A 64 -11.08 -3.52 4.07
C SER A 64 -12.61 -3.73 3.97
N PRO A 65 -13.17 -4.95 4.15
CA PRO A 65 -14.47 -4.97 4.77
C PRO A 65 -14.26 -4.27 6.11
N ALA A 66 -15.20 -3.41 6.51
CA ALA A 66 -15.22 -2.93 7.87
C ALA A 66 -15.01 -4.16 8.78
N ILE A 67 -13.97 -4.14 9.61
CA ILE A 67 -13.76 -5.17 10.60
C ILE A 67 -15.06 -5.26 11.40
N VAL A 68 -15.62 -6.47 11.42
CA VAL A 68 -16.46 -7.05 12.48
C VAL A 68 -16.70 -6.07 13.63
N GLN A 69 -17.92 -5.51 13.68
CA GLN A 69 -18.53 -5.14 14.96
C GLN A 69 -19.23 -6.37 15.52
#